data_AF-A0A2V9JGG1-F1
#
_entry.id   AF-A0A2V9JGG1-F1
#
_cell.length_a   1.000
_cell.length_b   1.000
_cell.length_c   1.000
_cell.angle_alpha   90.00
_cell.angle_beta   90.00
_cell.angle_gamma   90.00
#
_symmetry.space_group_name_H-M   'P 1'
#
loop_
_entity.id
_entity.type
_entity.pdbx_description
1 polymer ?
#
loop_
_entity_poly.entity_id
_entity_poly.type
_entity_poly.pdbx_seq_one_letter_code
_entity_poly.pdbx_strand_id
1 'polypeptide(L)'
;MGWTVRFARLLLPENSLAPSDRFAIKTLISPTYASHHRNRHRRRDTLFLRPGRVAADFDERMADDPVSAFEELQKEGRFWWDSTGGDGAYLFHFYVDADMPEEIRRHSHDPLEMARLAVPSGTIWACGASQDFSSPATSRPSRRGRVGRREIPALAALVLTLSVCPSLAAKGASSSAPFVAQQAQQAQAQKVTKYTLPPDSHKKARDLSRIRFAGTLIGFFYGLAVLWLILRWKLSAKYRTWAETAFSRRFLQAIVFAPPLILTIDILELPLAAAQNWILRTYGISVQGWGSWFWDWTKGEIISIIISTILVWILYAAIRKAPRRWWFYFWLAALPIGLLVFFLNPLIIDPLFHKFEPLAKKDAPLTASLEAMVQRAGENIPPERMFWMGAAEKTTALNAYVTGFGASKRIVVWDTTIAKMNTPQIVFVGGHEMGHYVLRHIPKGLAFGAAFLFVFFYLGFRSIGSVLARWGGNWGVHGVDDWASLPALVLLLSVFFALALPVFNAYSRHYEHQADQYALEVTHGLTPDSGQAGAQTFQILGEVNLSDPEPNPVAVFLYYDHPAIPDRIQFCLTYDPWSKGQPPEFVK
;
A
#
# COMPACT_ATOMS: atom_id res chain seq x y z
N MET A 1 47.10 -16.74 15.78
CA MET A 1 47.68 -18.08 15.54
C MET A 1 46.72 -18.89 14.69
N GLY A 2 47.19 -19.41 13.55
CA GLY A 2 46.61 -20.53 12.80
C GLY A 2 45.10 -20.53 12.49
N TRP A 3 44.73 -20.11 11.27
CA TRP A 3 43.58 -20.70 10.60
C TRP A 3 44.05 -21.96 9.86
N THR A 4 43.50 -23.13 10.19
CA THR A 4 43.91 -24.40 9.57
C THR A 4 42.82 -24.91 8.63
N VAL A 5 42.89 -24.51 7.36
CA VAL A 5 42.01 -25.06 6.32
C VAL A 5 42.44 -26.51 6.01
N ARG A 6 41.50 -27.46 6.07
CA ARG A 6 41.72 -28.86 5.65
C ARG A 6 40.85 -29.19 4.46
N PHE A 7 41.47 -29.43 3.32
CA PHE A 7 40.81 -29.95 2.12
C PHE A 7 40.69 -31.47 2.19
N ALA A 8 39.52 -32.01 1.85
CA ALA A 8 39.30 -33.46 1.73
C ALA A 8 39.41 -33.88 0.26
N ARG A 9 40.43 -34.66 -0.10
CA ARG A 9 40.61 -35.20 -1.45
C ARG A 9 39.93 -36.57 -1.55
N LEU A 10 38.73 -36.61 -2.11
CA LEU A 10 38.09 -37.85 -2.53
C LEU A 10 38.73 -38.32 -3.84
N LEU A 11 39.42 -39.46 -3.78
CA LEU A 11 40.00 -40.13 -4.95
C LEU A 11 38.98 -41.13 -5.51
N LEU A 12 38.71 -41.03 -6.81
CA LEU A 12 38.12 -42.09 -7.62
C LEU A 12 39.12 -42.45 -8.73
N PRO A 13 39.10 -43.68 -9.28
CA PRO A 13 40.13 -44.12 -10.22
C PRO A 13 40.10 -43.34 -11.54
N GLU A 14 41.28 -43.06 -12.09
CA GLU A 14 41.40 -42.52 -13.44
C GLU A 14 40.95 -43.56 -14.49
N ASN A 15 40.46 -43.08 -15.64
CA ASN A 15 40.03 -43.87 -16.81
C ASN A 15 38.75 -44.71 -16.68
N SER A 16 37.68 -44.09 -16.19
CA SER A 16 36.33 -44.35 -16.72
C SER A 16 35.50 -43.06 -16.74
N LEU A 17 34.42 -43.05 -17.52
CA LEU A 17 33.55 -41.91 -17.89
C LEU A 17 34.08 -41.03 -19.06
N ALA A 18 33.15 -40.62 -19.91
CA ALA A 18 33.34 -39.93 -21.18
C ALA A 18 32.90 -38.44 -21.12
N PRO A 19 33.16 -37.60 -22.15
CA PRO A 19 32.80 -36.17 -22.14
C PRO A 19 31.29 -35.86 -22.04
N SER A 20 30.42 -36.88 -22.16
CA SER A 20 28.98 -36.82 -21.92
C SER A 20 28.59 -36.83 -20.44
N ASP A 21 29.48 -37.30 -19.57
CA ASP A 21 29.08 -37.88 -18.29
C ASP A 21 29.11 -36.83 -17.18
N ARG A 22 27.93 -36.52 -16.63
CA ARG A 22 27.75 -35.41 -15.68
C ARG A 22 27.75 -35.90 -14.24
N PHE A 23 28.53 -35.22 -13.41
CA PHE A 23 28.71 -35.56 -11.99
C PHE A 23 27.64 -34.88 -11.12
N ALA A 24 27.03 -35.65 -10.22
CA ALA A 24 26.09 -35.15 -9.21
C ALA A 24 26.73 -35.17 -7.82
N ILE A 25 26.50 -34.11 -7.04
CA ILE A 25 26.89 -34.03 -5.62
C ILE A 25 25.64 -33.69 -4.81
N LYS A 26 25.43 -34.41 -3.70
CA LYS A 26 24.35 -34.20 -2.72
C LYS A 26 24.93 -34.05 -1.32
N THR A 27 24.21 -33.34 -0.45
CA THR A 27 24.47 -33.31 1.00
C THR A 27 23.16 -33.51 1.75
N LEU A 28 23.17 -34.29 2.84
CA LEU A 28 22.01 -34.54 3.70
C LEU A 28 21.90 -33.50 4.83
N ILE A 29 20.70 -33.39 5.41
CA ILE A 29 20.46 -32.75 6.71
C ILE A 29 20.12 -33.84 7.74
N SER A 30 20.60 -33.68 8.98
CA SER A 30 20.17 -34.46 10.15
C SER A 30 20.04 -33.52 11.37
N PRO A 31 19.08 -33.70 12.30
CA PRO A 31 18.73 -32.66 13.29
C PRO A 31 19.17 -32.96 14.74
N THR A 32 20.03 -32.14 15.38
CA THR A 32 20.18 -32.17 16.87
C THR A 32 20.90 -30.96 17.54
N TYR A 33 20.13 -30.04 18.13
CA TYR A 33 20.41 -29.33 19.41
C TYR A 33 21.68 -28.45 19.65
N ALA A 34 21.56 -27.14 19.46
CA ALA A 34 21.60 -26.02 20.43
C ALA A 34 22.68 -25.88 21.56
N SER A 35 23.45 -24.78 21.54
CA SER A 35 23.19 -23.54 22.35
C SER A 35 24.43 -22.68 22.78
N HIS A 36 24.15 -21.47 23.32
CA HIS A 36 25.04 -20.56 24.08
C HIS A 36 26.28 -19.92 23.40
N HIS A 37 26.10 -18.70 22.85
CA HIS A 37 26.64 -17.47 23.48
C HIS A 37 26.03 -16.19 22.88
N ARG A 38 26.20 -15.04 23.57
CA ARG A 38 25.57 -13.74 23.24
C ARG A 38 26.29 -12.97 22.11
N ASN A 39 25.51 -12.14 21.40
CA ASN A 39 25.87 -10.95 20.62
C ASN A 39 27.27 -10.90 19.94
N ARG A 40 27.29 -11.19 18.64
CA ARG A 40 28.00 -10.42 17.59
C ARG A 40 27.48 -10.85 16.22
N HIS A 41 27.42 -9.93 15.25
CA HIS A 41 27.07 -10.27 13.87
C HIS A 41 28.01 -11.35 13.34
N ARG A 42 27.46 -12.35 12.65
CA ARG A 42 28.23 -13.38 11.94
C ARG A 42 27.89 -13.32 10.45
N ARG A 43 28.61 -12.46 9.72
CA ARG A 43 28.72 -12.65 8.27
C ARG A 43 29.26 -14.06 8.01
N ARG A 44 28.74 -14.69 6.95
CA ARG A 44 29.17 -15.99 6.44
C ARG A 44 29.13 -15.90 4.92
N ASP A 45 30.21 -15.40 4.37
CA ASP A 45 30.34 -15.19 2.94
C ASP A 45 30.59 -16.54 2.23
N THR A 46 30.03 -16.71 1.03
CA THR A 46 30.09 -17.98 0.27
C THR A 46 31.11 -17.84 -0.85
N LEU A 47 32.11 -18.72 -0.87
CA LEU A 47 33.23 -18.66 -1.81
C LEU A 47 33.02 -19.60 -3.02
N PHE A 48 33.23 -19.08 -4.22
CA PHE A 48 33.29 -19.85 -5.46
C PHE A 48 34.66 -19.68 -6.12
N LEU A 49 35.28 -20.79 -6.55
CA LEU A 49 36.63 -20.81 -7.12
C LEU A 49 36.65 -21.51 -8.48
N ARG A 50 37.43 -20.96 -9.42
CA ARG A 50 37.61 -21.52 -10.77
C ARG A 50 38.89 -22.39 -10.82
N PRO A 51 38.79 -23.67 -11.22
CA PRO A 51 39.97 -24.55 -11.28
C PRO A 51 41.10 -24.02 -12.19
N GLY A 52 42.34 -24.33 -11.85
CA GLY A 52 43.51 -24.09 -12.70
C GLY A 52 44.01 -22.64 -12.80
N ARG A 53 43.42 -21.68 -12.07
CA ARG A 53 43.89 -20.27 -12.03
C ARG A 53 44.06 -19.67 -10.63
N VAL A 54 44.15 -20.50 -9.59
CA VAL A 54 44.72 -20.08 -8.29
C VAL A 54 46.19 -19.73 -8.52
N ALA A 55 46.62 -18.55 -8.05
CA ALA A 55 48.01 -18.13 -8.17
C ALA A 55 48.90 -18.86 -7.14
N ALA A 56 50.19 -19.06 -7.42
CA ALA A 56 51.07 -19.82 -6.51
C ALA A 56 51.32 -19.09 -5.18
N ASP A 57 51.14 -17.77 -5.17
CA ASP A 57 51.21 -16.81 -4.07
C ASP A 57 49.83 -16.54 -3.42
N PHE A 58 48.77 -17.29 -3.78
CA PHE A 58 47.41 -17.05 -3.29
C PHE A 58 47.30 -17.11 -1.76
N ASP A 59 47.86 -18.14 -1.12
CA ASP A 59 47.81 -18.28 0.35
C ASP A 59 48.62 -17.20 1.07
N GLU A 60 49.58 -16.56 0.39
CA GLU A 60 50.42 -15.47 0.91
C GLU A 60 49.67 -14.13 0.80
N ARG A 61 49.10 -13.80 -0.38
CA ARG A 61 48.20 -12.63 -0.54
C ARG A 61 47.01 -12.65 0.42
N MET A 62 46.46 -13.84 0.65
CA MET A 62 45.30 -14.07 1.52
C MET A 62 45.64 -14.04 3.02
N ALA A 63 46.92 -13.92 3.40
CA ALA A 63 47.33 -13.79 4.79
C ALA A 63 47.29 -12.34 5.32
N ASP A 64 47.57 -11.36 4.46
CA ASP A 64 47.71 -9.94 4.85
C ASP A 64 46.43 -9.11 4.66
N ASP A 65 45.86 -9.04 3.44
CA ASP A 65 44.56 -8.39 3.18
C ASP A 65 43.68 -9.20 2.20
N PRO A 66 42.79 -10.06 2.72
CA PRO A 66 41.91 -10.88 1.90
C PRO A 66 40.93 -10.09 1.03
N VAL A 67 40.49 -8.90 1.48
CA VAL A 67 39.39 -8.17 0.80
C VAL A 67 39.91 -7.49 -0.45
N SER A 68 41.04 -6.80 -0.35
CA SER A 68 41.71 -6.20 -1.51
C SER A 68 42.14 -7.27 -2.52
N ALA A 69 42.66 -8.41 -2.05
CA ALA A 69 43.03 -9.54 -2.90
C ALA A 69 41.83 -10.13 -3.67
N PHE A 70 40.65 -10.25 -3.04
CA PHE A 70 39.44 -10.69 -3.72
C PHE A 70 38.97 -9.72 -4.81
N GLU A 71 38.95 -8.41 -4.53
CA GLU A 71 38.58 -7.43 -5.55
C GLU A 71 39.54 -7.40 -6.74
N GLU A 72 40.85 -7.57 -6.51
CA GLU A 72 41.86 -7.61 -7.56
C GLU A 72 41.70 -8.85 -8.45
N LEU A 73 41.55 -10.03 -7.85
CA LEU A 73 41.31 -11.28 -8.59
C LEU A 73 39.95 -11.30 -9.33
N GLN A 74 38.96 -10.53 -8.85
CA GLN A 74 37.69 -10.31 -9.55
C GLN A 74 37.86 -9.36 -10.75
N LYS A 75 38.66 -8.28 -10.62
CA LYS A 75 39.03 -7.39 -11.73
C LYS A 75 39.84 -8.13 -12.82
N GLU A 76 40.64 -9.13 -12.44
CA GLU A 76 41.30 -10.05 -13.39
C GLU A 76 40.35 -11.08 -14.05
N GLY A 77 39.07 -11.14 -13.68
CA GLY A 77 38.09 -12.10 -14.22
C GLY A 77 38.37 -13.56 -13.84
N ARG A 78 39.21 -13.80 -12.83
CA ARG A 78 39.61 -15.14 -12.33
C ARG A 78 38.75 -15.63 -11.18
N PHE A 79 38.11 -14.70 -10.47
CA PHE A 79 37.37 -14.92 -9.23
C PHE A 79 36.01 -14.21 -9.28
N TRP A 80 35.03 -14.73 -8.53
CA TRP A 80 33.72 -14.10 -8.35
C TRP A 80 33.24 -14.36 -6.92
N TRP A 81 32.85 -13.30 -6.21
CA TRP A 81 32.09 -13.37 -4.97
C TRP A 81 30.91 -12.38 -5.00
N ASP A 82 29.97 -12.58 -4.09
CA ASP A 82 28.87 -11.66 -3.80
C ASP A 82 28.56 -11.76 -2.30
N SER A 83 28.13 -10.65 -1.69
CA SER A 83 27.80 -10.57 -0.26
C SER A 83 26.31 -10.29 -0.11
N THR A 84 25.54 -11.35 0.12
CA THR A 84 24.06 -11.33 0.12
C THR A 84 23.42 -10.52 1.26
N GLY A 85 24.22 -9.90 2.14
CA GLY A 85 23.81 -8.82 3.05
C GLY A 85 22.84 -9.17 4.19
N GLY A 86 22.34 -10.41 4.27
CA GLY A 86 21.29 -10.82 5.19
C GLY A 86 21.74 -11.74 6.33
N ASP A 87 21.18 -11.55 7.52
CA ASP A 87 21.33 -12.46 8.67
C ASP A 87 20.47 -13.75 8.47
N GLY A 88 20.84 -14.60 7.50
CA GLY A 88 20.14 -15.86 7.23
C GLY A 88 20.84 -16.79 6.23
N ALA A 89 20.91 -18.08 6.55
CA ALA A 89 21.47 -19.10 5.65
C ALA A 89 20.37 -19.72 4.78
N TYR A 90 20.40 -19.45 3.48
CA TYR A 90 19.55 -20.11 2.49
C TYR A 90 20.24 -21.35 1.94
N LEU A 91 19.52 -22.48 1.88
CA LEU A 91 19.98 -23.70 1.23
C LEU A 91 19.40 -23.77 -0.18
N PHE A 92 20.26 -23.83 -1.19
CA PHE A 92 19.86 -23.99 -2.59
C PHE A 92 20.11 -25.43 -3.04
N HIS A 93 19.11 -26.02 -3.70
CA HIS A 93 19.24 -27.31 -4.38
C HIS A 93 19.40 -27.07 -5.89
N PHE A 94 20.34 -27.77 -6.52
CA PHE A 94 20.55 -27.74 -7.96
C PHE A 94 20.50 -29.17 -8.51
N TYR A 95 19.83 -29.34 -9.64
CA TYR A 95 19.74 -30.59 -10.39
C TYR A 95 20.19 -30.31 -11.83
N VAL A 96 20.94 -31.25 -12.42
CA VAL A 96 21.46 -31.13 -13.79
C VAL A 96 21.20 -32.46 -14.50
N ASP A 97 20.36 -32.41 -15.52
CA ASP A 97 20.02 -33.48 -16.48
C ASP A 97 19.72 -34.87 -15.87
N ALA A 98 18.93 -34.90 -14.79
CA ALA A 98 18.23 -36.09 -14.31
C ALA A 98 16.92 -35.70 -13.61
N ASP A 99 15.85 -36.48 -13.82
CA ASP A 99 14.55 -36.25 -13.20
C ASP A 99 14.58 -36.43 -11.67
N MET A 100 13.71 -35.69 -10.97
CA MET A 100 13.58 -35.78 -9.52
C MET A 100 13.08 -37.18 -9.11
N PRO A 101 13.83 -37.92 -8.24
CA PRO A 101 13.46 -39.26 -7.81
C PRO A 101 12.06 -39.34 -7.20
N GLU A 102 11.35 -40.42 -7.52
CA GLU A 102 9.94 -40.67 -7.17
C GLU A 102 9.62 -40.44 -5.69
N GLU A 103 10.52 -40.86 -4.81
CA GLU A 103 10.38 -40.79 -3.35
C GLU A 103 10.56 -39.37 -2.79
N ILE A 104 11.36 -38.53 -3.47
CA ILE A 104 11.49 -37.10 -3.15
C ILE A 104 10.29 -36.34 -3.71
N ARG A 105 9.88 -36.67 -4.95
CA ARG A 105 8.74 -36.06 -5.65
C ARG A 105 7.40 -36.27 -4.93
N ARG A 106 7.26 -37.33 -4.12
CA ARG A 106 6.11 -37.56 -3.21
C ARG A 106 6.08 -36.66 -1.97
N HIS A 107 7.15 -35.92 -1.69
CA HIS A 107 7.32 -35.10 -0.47
C HIS A 107 7.73 -33.64 -0.76
N SER A 108 7.84 -33.27 -2.04
CA SER A 108 8.08 -31.90 -2.50
C SER A 108 6.82 -31.26 -3.09
N HIS A 109 6.62 -29.96 -2.86
CA HIS A 109 5.76 -29.14 -3.73
C HIS A 109 6.53 -28.68 -4.97
N ASP A 110 5.82 -28.24 -6.02
CA ASP A 110 6.43 -27.88 -7.31
C ASP A 110 7.51 -26.79 -7.16
N PRO A 111 8.69 -26.96 -7.81
CA PRO A 111 9.81 -26.05 -7.64
C PRO A 111 9.58 -24.71 -8.35
N LEU A 112 9.91 -23.62 -7.64
CA LEU A 112 9.80 -22.26 -8.16
C LEU A 112 11.11 -21.90 -8.89
N GLU A 113 11.09 -21.88 -10.22
CA GLU A 113 12.28 -21.63 -11.04
C GLU A 113 12.76 -20.17 -10.88
N MET A 114 13.89 -19.97 -10.18
CA MET A 114 14.40 -18.65 -9.81
C MET A 114 15.24 -17.98 -10.90
N ALA A 115 16.09 -18.73 -11.60
CA ALA A 115 16.95 -18.27 -12.69
C ALA A 115 17.56 -19.46 -13.47
N ARG A 116 17.96 -19.22 -14.73
CA ARG A 116 18.92 -20.06 -15.46
C ARG A 116 20.23 -19.30 -15.66
N LEU A 117 21.36 -19.97 -15.46
CA LEU A 117 22.70 -19.44 -15.68
C LEU A 117 23.44 -20.33 -16.68
N ALA A 118 23.86 -19.77 -17.81
CA ALA A 118 24.69 -20.46 -18.79
C ALA A 118 26.16 -20.38 -18.34
N VAL A 119 26.65 -21.45 -17.72
CA VAL A 119 28.05 -21.55 -17.26
C VAL A 119 28.88 -22.27 -18.33
N PRO A 120 29.99 -21.68 -18.83
CA PRO A 120 30.93 -22.40 -19.70
C PRO A 120 31.50 -23.65 -19.00
N SER A 121 31.74 -24.71 -19.76
CA SER A 121 32.03 -26.05 -19.23
C SER A 121 33.14 -26.10 -18.16
N GLY A 122 32.78 -26.57 -16.96
CA GLY A 122 33.70 -26.77 -15.85
C GLY A 122 32.98 -27.16 -14.55
N THR A 123 33.65 -27.92 -13.69
CA THR A 123 33.09 -28.39 -12.42
C THR A 123 33.13 -27.31 -11.33
N ILE A 124 31.99 -27.01 -10.72
CA ILE A 124 31.85 -26.08 -9.61
C ILE A 124 32.08 -26.81 -8.28
N TRP A 125 32.83 -26.20 -7.36
CA TRP A 125 32.99 -26.67 -5.98
C TRP A 125 32.50 -25.60 -5.00
N ALA A 126 31.90 -26.04 -3.90
CA ALA A 126 31.40 -25.19 -2.82
C ALA A 126 31.74 -25.81 -1.45
N CYS A 127 31.85 -24.99 -0.41
CA CYS A 127 32.17 -25.43 0.95
C CYS A 127 31.30 -24.70 1.99
N GLY A 128 30.93 -25.40 3.07
CA GLY A 128 30.19 -24.86 4.20
C GLY A 128 30.28 -25.80 5.40
N ALA A 129 30.16 -25.27 6.62
CA ALA A 129 30.37 -26.03 7.85
C ALA A 129 29.38 -25.65 8.98
N SER A 130 28.89 -26.66 9.70
CA SER A 130 28.03 -26.55 10.89
C SER A 130 28.16 -27.77 11.80
N GLN A 131 28.05 -27.56 13.11
CA GLN A 131 27.87 -28.59 14.15
C GLN A 131 27.04 -28.00 15.31
N ASP A 132 26.35 -28.89 16.02
CA ASP A 132 25.41 -28.70 17.15
C ASP A 132 25.32 -30.08 17.87
N PHE A 133 25.10 -30.19 19.20
CA PHE A 133 24.64 -31.41 19.91
C PHE A 133 24.27 -31.18 21.41
N SER A 134 23.57 -32.15 22.03
CA SER A 134 22.52 -31.95 23.06
C SER A 134 22.85 -31.96 24.57
N SER A 135 21.86 -31.49 25.35
CA SER A 135 21.79 -31.34 26.83
C SER A 135 21.60 -32.66 27.62
N PRO A 136 21.77 -32.68 28.97
CA PRO A 136 20.56 -32.77 29.82
C PRO A 136 20.59 -32.17 31.28
N ALA A 137 19.37 -31.93 31.81
CA ALA A 137 18.88 -32.21 33.19
C ALA A 137 18.87 -31.18 34.37
N THR A 138 17.68 -31.16 35.03
CA THR A 138 17.35 -30.92 36.46
C THR A 138 16.83 -29.56 37.00
N SER A 139 15.91 -29.70 37.97
CA SER A 139 15.38 -28.74 38.96
C SER A 139 14.11 -27.89 38.66
N ARG A 140 13.42 -27.54 39.75
CA ARG A 140 12.04 -27.02 39.94
C ARG A 140 12.00 -26.40 41.37
N PRO A 141 10.92 -25.74 41.86
CA PRO A 141 9.75 -25.14 41.20
C PRO A 141 9.40 -23.71 41.72
N SER A 142 8.30 -23.08 41.26
CA SER A 142 7.21 -22.64 42.18
C SER A 142 5.94 -22.07 41.52
N ARG A 143 4.80 -22.41 42.15
CA ARG A 143 3.47 -21.76 42.25
C ARG A 143 3.08 -20.66 41.25
N ARG A 144 2.09 -20.87 40.37
CA ARG A 144 0.61 -20.93 40.57
C ARG A 144 -0.09 -19.55 40.44
N GLY A 145 -0.84 -19.39 39.34
CA GLY A 145 -1.98 -18.47 39.20
C GLY A 145 -2.96 -19.08 38.18
N ARG A 146 -4.25 -19.23 38.52
CA ARG A 146 -5.20 -20.07 37.74
C ARG A 146 -6.56 -19.40 37.53
N VAL A 147 -6.68 -18.59 36.49
CA VAL A 147 -7.93 -18.10 35.88
C VAL A 147 -7.62 -17.91 34.38
N GLY A 148 -8.47 -18.23 33.40
CA GLY A 148 -9.75 -18.94 33.40
C GLY A 148 -10.37 -18.82 32.00
N ARG A 149 -10.75 -19.94 31.34
CA ARG A 149 -11.26 -19.90 29.95
C ARG A 149 -12.58 -19.14 29.84
N ARG A 150 -12.66 -18.22 28.87
CA ARG A 150 -13.87 -17.87 28.08
C ARG A 150 -13.43 -17.58 26.64
N GLU A 151 -14.34 -17.76 25.68
CA GLU A 151 -14.04 -17.82 24.25
C GLU A 151 -15.01 -16.91 23.45
N ILE A 152 -14.49 -16.18 22.44
CA ILE A 152 -15.20 -15.62 21.26
C ILE A 152 -16.21 -14.45 21.52
N PRO A 153 -16.50 -13.52 20.57
CA PRO A 153 -15.66 -12.57 19.78
C PRO A 153 -15.76 -11.11 20.35
N ALA A 154 -14.98 -10.05 20.08
CA ALA A 154 -14.16 -9.50 18.98
C ALA A 154 -14.81 -8.31 18.17
N LEU A 155 -13.95 -7.36 17.69
CA LEU A 155 -14.11 -6.32 16.62
C LEU A 155 -14.75 -4.87 16.82
N ALA A 156 -13.89 -3.81 16.76
CA ALA A 156 -13.77 -2.67 15.77
C ALA A 156 -15.01 -1.72 15.45
N ALA A 157 -15.04 -0.63 14.62
CA ALA A 157 -14.05 0.23 13.90
C ALA A 157 -14.45 1.67 13.41
N LEU A 158 -13.53 2.67 13.50
CA LEU A 158 -13.06 3.67 12.49
C LEU A 158 -12.75 5.15 12.93
N VAL A 159 -11.44 5.46 12.97
CA VAL A 159 -10.65 6.67 12.51
C VAL A 159 -11.24 8.11 12.52
N LEU A 160 -10.42 9.07 12.98
CA LEU A 160 -10.55 10.52 12.70
C LEU A 160 -9.84 10.91 11.37
N THR A 161 -10.52 11.63 10.49
CA THR A 161 -10.21 11.73 9.05
C THR A 161 -8.89 12.41 8.65
N LEU A 162 -8.04 11.63 7.98
CA LEU A 162 -7.16 12.09 6.89
C LEU A 162 -7.14 11.01 5.80
N SER A 163 -8.14 11.03 4.92
CA SER A 163 -8.28 10.09 3.82
C SER A 163 -8.64 10.84 2.54
N VAL A 164 -7.74 10.80 1.56
CA VAL A 164 -8.10 10.98 0.15
C VAL A 164 -9.00 9.80 -0.23
N CYS A 165 -10.06 10.03 -1.00
CA CYS A 165 -11.02 8.99 -1.36
C CYS A 165 -10.40 7.92 -2.28
N PRO A 166 -10.34 6.64 -1.88
CA PRO A 166 -10.10 5.54 -2.81
C PRO A 166 -11.43 5.20 -3.49
N SER A 167 -11.64 5.73 -4.70
CA SER A 167 -12.80 5.38 -5.53
C SER A 167 -12.75 3.90 -5.95
N LEU A 168 -13.85 3.15 -5.72
CA LEU A 168 -13.91 1.68 -5.84
C LEU A 168 -15.16 1.20 -6.63
N ALA A 169 -15.01 0.09 -7.38
CA ALA A 169 -15.88 -0.29 -8.52
C ALA A 169 -15.88 -1.82 -8.92
N ALA A 170 -16.54 -2.26 -10.03
CA ALA A 170 -17.29 -3.54 -10.13
C ALA A 170 -16.80 -4.76 -10.93
N LYS A 171 -17.16 -5.95 -10.40
CA LYS A 171 -16.72 -7.34 -10.70
C LYS A 171 -16.97 -7.86 -12.12
N GLY A 172 -15.95 -8.55 -12.67
CA GLY A 172 -16.09 -9.66 -13.63
C GLY A 172 -15.94 -11.04 -12.98
N ALA A 173 -16.74 -12.02 -13.42
CA ALA A 173 -16.82 -13.36 -12.84
C ALA A 173 -15.54 -14.22 -13.00
N SER A 174 -15.40 -15.22 -12.12
CA SER A 174 -14.30 -16.20 -12.17
C SER A 174 -14.68 -17.45 -12.97
N SER A 175 -13.98 -17.69 -14.07
CA SER A 175 -13.90 -19.00 -14.74
C SER A 175 -12.43 -19.34 -15.00
N SER A 176 -12.04 -20.58 -14.73
CA SER A 176 -10.69 -21.08 -15.03
C SER A 176 -10.37 -21.02 -16.53
N ALA A 177 -9.09 -20.93 -16.87
CA ALA A 177 -8.56 -20.98 -18.23
C ALA A 177 -9.12 -22.18 -19.03
N PRO A 178 -9.29 -22.07 -20.38
CA PRO A 178 -8.42 -21.33 -21.29
C PRO A 178 -9.14 -20.29 -22.17
N PHE A 179 -8.94 -19.00 -21.89
CA PHE A 179 -9.49 -17.89 -22.69
C PHE A 179 -8.41 -16.92 -23.23
N VAL A 180 -7.18 -17.02 -22.71
CA VAL A 180 -6.04 -16.10 -22.98
C VAL A 180 -5.70 -15.99 -24.47
N ALA A 181 -5.87 -17.07 -25.25
CA ALA A 181 -5.52 -17.08 -26.67
C ALA A 181 -6.59 -16.45 -27.59
N GLN A 182 -7.86 -16.37 -27.17
CA GLN A 182 -8.97 -16.09 -28.08
C GLN A 182 -9.53 -14.66 -27.95
N GLN A 183 -9.26 -13.96 -26.85
CA GLN A 183 -9.73 -12.58 -26.66
C GLN A 183 -8.74 -11.51 -27.19
N ALA A 184 -7.47 -11.86 -27.38
CA ALA A 184 -6.43 -10.95 -27.91
C ALA A 184 -6.68 -10.44 -29.35
N GLN A 185 -7.70 -10.97 -30.03
CA GLN A 185 -7.98 -10.70 -31.44
C GLN A 185 -9.39 -10.10 -31.69
N GLN A 186 -10.10 -9.69 -30.63
CA GLN A 186 -11.45 -9.08 -30.71
C GLN A 186 -11.62 -7.81 -29.86
N ALA A 187 -10.73 -6.82 -30.04
CA ALA A 187 -11.04 -5.43 -29.70
C ALA A 187 -10.13 -4.41 -30.43
N GLN A 188 -10.48 -4.05 -31.67
CA GLN A 188 -10.31 -2.64 -32.04
C GLN A 188 -11.34 -1.88 -31.21
N ALA A 189 -10.89 -1.28 -30.10
CA ALA A 189 -11.79 -0.63 -29.14
C ALA A 189 -12.62 0.44 -29.86
N GLN A 190 -13.95 0.34 -29.73
CA GLN A 190 -14.90 1.11 -30.52
C GLN A 190 -14.65 2.61 -30.33
N LYS A 191 -14.64 3.39 -31.42
CA LYS A 191 -14.29 4.81 -31.37
C LYS A 191 -15.29 5.56 -30.46
N VAL A 192 -14.80 6.13 -29.38
CA VAL A 192 -15.63 6.86 -28.42
C VAL A 192 -15.91 8.26 -28.98
N THR A 193 -17.18 8.67 -28.94
CA THR A 193 -17.65 9.97 -29.44
C THR A 193 -18.38 10.79 -28.37
N LYS A 194 -18.84 10.13 -27.30
CA LYS A 194 -19.38 10.67 -26.05
C LYS A 194 -19.46 9.53 -25.02
N TYR A 195 -19.64 9.86 -23.74
CA TYR A 195 -19.98 8.84 -22.74
C TYR A 195 -21.34 8.18 -23.05
N THR A 196 -21.41 6.86 -22.97
CA THR A 196 -22.67 6.10 -23.04
C THR A 196 -22.65 4.92 -22.08
N LEU A 197 -23.82 4.35 -21.78
CA LEU A 197 -23.94 3.08 -21.07
C LEU A 197 -25.05 2.23 -21.70
N PRO A 198 -24.92 0.88 -21.74
CA PRO A 198 -26.03 0.00 -22.05
C PRO A 198 -27.24 0.27 -21.14
N PRO A 199 -28.50 0.11 -21.59
CA PRO A 199 -29.69 0.57 -20.85
C PRO A 199 -29.77 0.12 -19.38
N ASP A 200 -29.42 -1.14 -19.09
CA ASP A 200 -29.39 -1.66 -17.71
C ASP A 200 -28.31 -1.01 -16.85
N SER A 201 -27.10 -0.82 -17.40
CA SER A 201 -25.99 -0.13 -16.73
C SER A 201 -26.29 1.35 -16.54
N HIS A 202 -26.95 1.98 -17.52
CA HIS A 202 -27.42 3.36 -17.45
C HIS A 202 -28.41 3.54 -16.29
N LYS A 203 -29.41 2.66 -16.16
CA LYS A 203 -30.34 2.69 -15.01
C LYS A 203 -29.60 2.47 -13.69
N LYS A 204 -28.73 1.46 -13.61
CA LYS A 204 -27.93 1.15 -12.40
C LYS A 204 -27.05 2.33 -11.98
N ALA A 205 -26.41 3.02 -12.90
CA ALA A 205 -25.57 4.18 -12.62
C ALA A 205 -26.38 5.33 -11.99
N ARG A 206 -27.55 5.67 -12.55
CA ARG A 206 -28.43 6.71 -12.00
C ARG A 206 -29.01 6.35 -10.63
N ASP A 207 -29.39 5.10 -10.42
CA ASP A 207 -29.91 4.64 -9.14
C ASP A 207 -28.81 4.60 -8.07
N LEU A 208 -27.61 4.11 -8.41
CA LEU A 208 -26.44 4.14 -7.53
C LEU A 208 -25.98 5.58 -7.21
N SER A 209 -26.01 6.49 -8.19
CA SER A 209 -25.71 7.92 -8.03
C SER A 209 -26.62 8.57 -6.98
N ARG A 210 -27.93 8.33 -7.09
CA ARG A 210 -28.93 8.78 -6.10
C ARG A 210 -28.70 8.16 -4.72
N ILE A 211 -28.41 6.86 -4.65
CA ILE A 211 -28.12 6.15 -3.39
C ILE A 211 -26.84 6.69 -2.74
N ARG A 212 -25.77 6.95 -3.52
CA ARG A 212 -24.52 7.57 -3.03
C ARG A 212 -24.80 8.97 -2.47
N PHE A 213 -25.48 9.83 -3.22
CA PHE A 213 -25.82 11.19 -2.77
C PHE A 213 -26.66 11.22 -1.49
N ALA A 214 -27.72 10.40 -1.42
CA ALA A 214 -28.54 10.26 -0.22
C ALA A 214 -27.74 9.66 0.94
N GLY A 215 -26.90 8.65 0.69
CA GLY A 215 -26.03 8.01 1.67
C GLY A 215 -25.01 8.96 2.28
N THR A 216 -24.40 9.85 1.49
CA THR A 216 -23.49 10.89 1.99
C THR A 216 -24.21 11.88 2.92
N LEU A 217 -25.41 12.32 2.55
CA LEU A 217 -26.23 13.21 3.40
C LEU A 217 -26.66 12.52 4.70
N ILE A 218 -27.20 11.30 4.61
CA ILE A 218 -27.63 10.50 5.76
C ILE A 218 -26.44 10.22 6.68
N GLY A 219 -25.29 9.80 6.14
CA GLY A 219 -24.08 9.52 6.90
C GLY A 219 -23.53 10.73 7.65
N PHE A 220 -23.52 11.91 7.02
CA PHE A 220 -23.13 13.15 7.69
C PHE A 220 -24.01 13.48 8.91
N PHE A 221 -25.34 13.48 8.74
CA PHE A 221 -26.25 13.75 9.85
C PHE A 221 -26.25 12.63 10.90
N TYR A 222 -26.00 11.38 10.49
CA TYR A 222 -25.85 10.23 11.39
C TYR A 222 -24.61 10.36 12.28
N GLY A 223 -23.43 10.65 11.72
CA GLY A 223 -22.21 10.84 12.51
C GLY A 223 -22.31 12.02 13.49
N LEU A 224 -22.94 13.13 13.08
CA LEU A 224 -23.28 14.22 14.02
C LEU A 224 -24.22 13.75 15.14
N ALA A 225 -25.21 12.90 14.85
CA ALA A 225 -26.10 12.31 15.84
C ALA A 225 -25.37 11.32 16.77
N VAL A 226 -24.44 10.50 16.27
CA VAL A 226 -23.59 9.60 17.05
C VAL A 226 -22.74 10.38 18.07
N LEU A 227 -22.02 11.40 17.60
CA LEU A 227 -21.22 12.27 18.48
C LEU A 227 -22.10 13.00 19.51
N TRP A 228 -23.28 13.48 19.12
CA TRP A 228 -24.24 14.09 20.03
C TRP A 228 -24.81 13.10 21.05
N LEU A 229 -25.08 11.85 20.68
CA LEU A 229 -25.56 10.79 21.59
C LEU A 229 -24.47 10.40 22.60
N ILE A 230 -23.21 10.27 22.18
CA ILE A 230 -22.06 10.00 23.06
C ILE A 230 -21.91 11.09 24.14
N LEU A 231 -22.13 12.36 23.77
CA LEU A 231 -22.18 13.49 24.71
C LEU A 231 -23.45 13.46 25.58
N ARG A 232 -24.63 13.25 24.98
CA ARG A 232 -25.94 13.27 25.66
C ARG A 232 -26.13 12.14 26.66
N TRP A 233 -25.51 10.98 26.43
CA TRP A 233 -25.45 9.83 27.34
C TRP A 233 -24.22 9.86 28.26
N LYS A 234 -23.38 10.90 28.19
CA LYS A 234 -22.16 11.07 29.01
C LYS A 234 -21.14 9.93 28.88
N LEU A 235 -21.13 9.20 27.75
CA LEU A 235 -20.22 8.07 27.53
C LEU A 235 -18.75 8.53 27.55
N SER A 236 -18.45 9.67 26.94
CA SER A 236 -17.09 10.24 26.99
C SER A 236 -16.67 10.62 28.42
N ALA A 237 -17.58 11.16 29.25
CA ALA A 237 -17.33 11.46 30.65
C ALA A 237 -17.13 10.18 31.51
N LYS A 238 -17.80 9.07 31.14
CA LYS A 238 -17.59 7.73 31.73
C LYS A 238 -16.18 7.21 31.40
N TYR A 239 -15.75 7.27 30.15
CA TYR A 239 -14.42 6.82 29.72
C TYR A 239 -13.29 7.69 30.30
N ARG A 240 -13.50 9.00 30.38
CA ARG A 240 -12.65 9.96 31.12
C ARG A 240 -12.49 9.52 32.58
N THR A 241 -13.59 9.18 33.24
CA THR A 241 -13.56 8.72 34.65
C THR A 241 -12.80 7.40 34.79
N TRP A 242 -13.04 6.41 33.92
CA TRP A 242 -12.25 5.17 33.90
C TRP A 242 -10.74 5.42 33.76
N ALA A 243 -10.35 6.31 32.83
CA ALA A 243 -8.95 6.66 32.60
C ALA A 243 -8.31 7.33 33.82
N GLU A 244 -8.98 8.30 34.43
CA GLU A 244 -8.47 9.01 35.61
C GLU A 244 -8.44 8.14 36.87
N THR A 245 -9.37 7.21 37.05
CA THR A 245 -9.34 6.22 38.14
C THR A 245 -8.25 5.16 37.92
N ALA A 246 -8.01 4.72 36.69
CA ALA A 246 -7.01 3.69 36.39
C ALA A 246 -5.57 4.21 36.53
N PHE A 247 -5.27 5.45 36.09
CA PHE A 247 -3.90 5.97 36.06
C PHE A 247 -3.81 7.47 36.35
N SER A 248 -2.82 7.86 37.16
CA SER A 248 -2.42 9.26 37.36
C SER A 248 -1.61 9.85 36.19
N ARG A 249 -0.88 9.00 35.44
CA ARG A 249 -0.03 9.43 34.32
C ARG A 249 -0.90 9.74 33.09
N ARG A 250 -0.92 11.01 32.65
CA ARG A 250 -1.76 11.50 31.54
C ARG A 250 -1.57 10.77 30.19
N PHE A 251 -0.42 10.13 29.95
CA PHE A 251 -0.24 9.25 28.78
C PHE A 251 -1.02 7.92 28.89
N LEU A 252 -0.96 7.27 30.06
CA LEU A 252 -1.73 6.06 30.33
C LEU A 252 -3.24 6.34 30.38
N GLN A 253 -3.63 7.55 30.81
CA GLN A 253 -5.02 8.00 30.69
C GLN A 253 -5.49 8.04 29.24
N ALA A 254 -4.68 8.54 28.29
CA ALA A 254 -5.04 8.53 26.87
C ALA A 254 -5.25 7.10 26.35
N ILE A 255 -4.40 6.15 26.76
CA ILE A 255 -4.51 4.72 26.40
C ILE A 255 -5.78 4.07 26.97
N VAL A 256 -6.32 4.53 28.09
CA VAL A 256 -7.60 4.03 28.63
C VAL A 256 -8.80 4.81 28.08
N PHE A 257 -8.63 6.09 27.72
CA PHE A 257 -9.70 6.96 27.26
C PHE A 257 -10.02 6.81 25.77
N ALA A 258 -9.00 6.88 24.91
CA ALA A 258 -9.18 7.00 23.47
C ALA A 258 -9.73 5.70 22.84
N PRO A 259 -9.18 4.49 23.11
CA PRO A 259 -9.69 3.26 22.49
C PRO A 259 -11.18 2.99 22.71
N PRO A 260 -11.77 3.06 23.93
CA PRO A 260 -13.20 2.82 24.09
C PRO A 260 -14.07 3.98 23.56
N LEU A 261 -13.54 5.20 23.47
CA LEU A 261 -14.28 6.30 22.84
C LEU A 261 -14.36 6.12 21.32
N ILE A 262 -13.22 5.80 20.70
CA ILE A 262 -13.11 5.45 19.27
C ILE A 262 -14.08 4.29 19.02
N LEU A 263 -13.85 3.12 19.65
CA LEU A 263 -14.71 1.92 19.56
C LEU A 263 -16.21 2.14 19.90
N THR A 264 -16.62 3.29 20.43
CA THR A 264 -18.05 3.65 20.55
C THR A 264 -18.60 4.36 19.31
N ILE A 265 -17.85 5.28 18.69
CA ILE A 265 -18.23 5.96 17.44
C ILE A 265 -18.32 4.91 16.33
N ASP A 266 -17.18 4.27 16.08
CA ASP A 266 -16.95 3.01 15.41
C ASP A 266 -18.14 2.03 15.33
N ILE A 267 -18.55 1.45 16.47
CA ILE A 267 -19.59 0.42 16.54
C ILE A 267 -20.97 0.99 16.18
N LEU A 268 -21.18 2.29 16.42
CA LEU A 268 -22.41 2.97 16.02
C LEU A 268 -22.42 3.29 14.51
N GLU A 269 -21.26 3.54 13.89
CA GLU A 269 -21.14 3.79 12.44
C GLU A 269 -20.96 2.51 11.60
N LEU A 270 -20.59 1.38 12.21
CA LEU A 270 -20.53 0.04 11.58
C LEU A 270 -21.75 -0.30 10.69
N PRO A 271 -23.02 -0.05 11.09
CA PRO A 271 -24.16 -0.35 10.23
C PRO A 271 -24.15 0.42 8.91
N LEU A 272 -23.59 1.64 8.87
CA LEU A 272 -23.45 2.43 7.65
C LEU A 272 -22.30 1.90 6.79
N ALA A 273 -21.16 1.54 7.40
CA ALA A 273 -20.04 0.91 6.69
C ALA A 273 -20.46 -0.44 6.07
N ALA A 274 -21.23 -1.24 6.80
CA ALA A 274 -21.80 -2.49 6.32
C ALA A 274 -22.86 -2.26 5.23
N ALA A 275 -23.78 -1.29 5.40
CA ALA A 275 -24.76 -0.94 4.38
C ALA A 275 -24.10 -0.47 3.08
N GLN A 276 -23.04 0.34 3.18
CA GLN A 276 -22.24 0.76 2.02
C GLN A 276 -21.58 -0.45 1.34
N ASN A 277 -20.92 -1.35 2.09
CA ASN A 277 -20.38 -2.58 1.50
C ASN A 277 -21.47 -3.44 0.84
N TRP A 278 -22.67 -3.54 1.43
CA TRP A 278 -23.80 -4.26 0.85
C TRP A 278 -24.34 -3.60 -0.43
N ILE A 279 -24.49 -2.27 -0.47
CA ILE A 279 -24.83 -1.52 -1.70
C ILE A 279 -23.79 -1.82 -2.77
N LEU A 280 -22.51 -1.66 -2.44
CA LEU A 280 -21.43 -1.92 -3.37
C LEU A 280 -21.45 -3.38 -3.86
N ARG A 281 -21.70 -4.38 -3.00
CA ARG A 281 -21.84 -5.79 -3.42
C ARG A 281 -23.05 -6.00 -4.34
N THR A 282 -24.18 -5.37 -4.06
CA THR A 282 -25.41 -5.45 -4.88
C THR A 282 -25.22 -4.86 -6.28
N TYR A 283 -24.45 -3.77 -6.40
CA TYR A 283 -24.07 -3.18 -7.69
C TYR A 283 -22.83 -3.85 -8.33
N GLY A 284 -22.35 -4.97 -7.77
CA GLY A 284 -21.17 -5.69 -8.23
C GLY A 284 -19.82 -5.05 -7.88
N ILE A 285 -19.82 -3.83 -7.34
CA ILE A 285 -18.66 -3.03 -6.94
C ILE A 285 -17.78 -3.76 -5.92
N SER A 286 -18.32 -4.03 -4.74
CA SER A 286 -17.59 -4.80 -3.75
C SER A 286 -17.73 -6.28 -4.08
N VAL A 287 -16.62 -7.01 -4.00
CA VAL A 287 -16.56 -8.44 -4.27
C VAL A 287 -16.11 -9.23 -3.06
N GLN A 288 -15.46 -8.53 -2.13
CA GLN A 288 -14.96 -8.99 -0.85
C GLN A 288 -16.04 -9.68 -0.02
N GLY A 289 -15.84 -10.96 0.30
CA GLY A 289 -16.72 -11.70 1.20
C GLY A 289 -16.69 -11.11 2.61
N TRP A 290 -17.81 -11.17 3.32
CA TRP A 290 -18.00 -10.50 4.62
C TRP A 290 -16.88 -10.78 5.64
N GLY A 291 -16.38 -12.01 5.73
CA GLY A 291 -15.25 -12.33 6.63
C GLY A 291 -13.94 -11.63 6.28
N SER A 292 -13.66 -11.43 4.98
CA SER A 292 -12.50 -10.65 4.52
C SER A 292 -12.70 -9.15 4.77
N TRP A 293 -13.91 -8.64 4.49
CA TRP A 293 -14.26 -7.23 4.74
C TRP A 293 -14.14 -6.88 6.22
N PHE A 294 -14.71 -7.74 7.09
CA PHE A 294 -14.67 -7.60 8.54
C PHE A 294 -13.23 -7.70 9.08
N TRP A 295 -12.38 -8.53 8.48
CA TRP A 295 -10.95 -8.62 8.84
C TRP A 295 -10.11 -7.40 8.40
N ASP A 296 -10.36 -6.86 7.20
CA ASP A 296 -9.77 -5.59 6.76
C ASP A 296 -10.19 -4.46 7.70
N TRP A 297 -11.48 -4.39 8.02
CA TRP A 297 -12.06 -3.47 9.01
C TRP A 297 -11.37 -3.61 10.39
N THR A 298 -11.08 -4.83 10.89
CA THR A 298 -10.24 -5.02 12.11
C THR A 298 -8.84 -4.43 12.00
N LYS A 299 -8.15 -4.65 10.87
CA LYS A 299 -6.77 -4.20 10.67
C LYS A 299 -6.69 -2.68 10.56
N GLY A 300 -7.68 -2.07 9.92
CA GLY A 300 -7.91 -0.63 9.95
C GLY A 300 -7.86 -0.10 11.38
N GLU A 301 -8.39 -0.83 12.35
CA GLU A 301 -8.46 -0.33 13.72
C GLU A 301 -7.28 -0.46 14.61
N ILE A 302 -6.54 -1.55 14.45
CA ILE A 302 -5.28 -1.68 15.18
C ILE A 302 -4.38 -0.49 14.77
N ILE A 303 -4.49 -0.02 13.53
CA ILE A 303 -3.81 1.19 13.02
C ILE A 303 -4.50 2.49 13.53
N SER A 304 -5.81 2.63 13.33
CA SER A 304 -6.69 3.73 13.77
C SER A 304 -6.47 4.13 15.22
N ILE A 305 -6.59 3.15 16.12
CA ILE A 305 -6.60 3.36 17.56
C ILE A 305 -5.19 3.72 18.03
N ILE A 306 -4.13 3.14 17.44
CA ILE A 306 -2.75 3.51 17.74
C ILE A 306 -2.49 4.98 17.34
N ILE A 307 -2.76 5.36 16.10
CA ILE A 307 -2.53 6.73 15.60
C ILE A 307 -3.39 7.75 16.37
N SER A 308 -4.67 7.46 16.53
CA SER A 308 -5.62 8.35 17.19
C SER A 308 -5.33 8.50 18.69
N THR A 309 -4.89 7.45 19.39
CA THR A 309 -4.48 7.56 20.81
C THR A 309 -3.26 8.48 20.97
N ILE A 310 -2.29 8.41 20.05
CA ILE A 310 -1.13 9.31 20.02
C ILE A 310 -1.57 10.75 19.77
N LEU A 311 -2.41 10.99 18.74
CA LEU A 311 -2.92 12.33 18.43
C LEU A 311 -3.77 12.92 19.56
N VAL A 312 -4.64 12.14 20.19
CA VAL A 312 -5.44 12.57 21.36
C VAL A 312 -4.54 12.91 22.54
N TRP A 313 -3.50 12.12 22.82
CA TRP A 313 -2.53 12.45 23.87
C TRP A 313 -1.82 13.79 23.58
N ILE A 314 -1.34 14.00 22.35
CA ILE A 314 -0.65 15.24 21.94
C ILE A 314 -1.59 16.45 21.99
N LEU A 315 -2.84 16.31 21.51
CA LEU A 315 -3.88 17.34 21.58
C LEU A 315 -4.09 17.81 23.02
N TYR A 316 -4.35 16.89 23.94
CA TYR A 316 -4.60 17.24 25.34
C TYR A 316 -3.34 17.68 26.10
N ALA A 317 -2.15 17.25 25.68
CA ALA A 317 -0.90 17.83 26.15
C ALA A 317 -0.76 19.30 25.71
N ALA A 318 -1.10 19.62 24.45
CA ALA A 318 -1.08 20.98 23.92
C ALA A 318 -2.15 21.88 24.59
N ILE A 319 -3.38 21.38 24.78
CA ILE A 319 -4.46 22.09 25.47
C ILE A 319 -4.04 22.47 26.89
N ARG A 320 -3.52 21.51 27.67
CA ARG A 320 -3.10 21.74 29.07
C ARG A 320 -1.86 22.63 29.19
N LYS A 321 -0.88 22.47 28.29
CA LYS A 321 0.38 23.25 28.32
C LYS A 321 0.21 24.68 27.80
N ALA A 322 -0.73 24.92 26.87
CA ALA A 322 -0.92 26.22 26.25
C ALA A 322 -2.40 26.55 25.94
N PRO A 323 -3.28 26.74 26.93
CA PRO A 323 -4.73 26.88 26.72
C PRO A 323 -5.18 27.97 25.73
N ARG A 324 -4.36 29.01 25.49
CA ARG A 324 -4.65 30.11 24.55
C ARG A 324 -4.01 29.93 23.15
N ARG A 325 -3.20 28.89 22.94
CA ARG A 325 -2.42 28.63 21.71
C ARG A 325 -2.37 27.15 21.29
N TRP A 326 -3.13 26.29 21.95
CA TRP A 326 -3.05 24.83 21.76
C TRP A 326 -3.31 24.40 20.32
N TRP A 327 -4.21 25.09 19.61
CA TRP A 327 -4.54 24.83 18.22
C TRP A 327 -3.32 24.94 17.31
N PHE A 328 -2.46 25.94 17.55
CA PHE A 328 -1.22 26.16 16.80
C PHE A 328 -0.17 25.10 17.13
N TYR A 329 0.00 24.76 18.42
CA TYR A 329 0.97 23.73 18.83
C TYR A 329 0.53 22.31 18.42
N PHE A 330 -0.78 22.03 18.43
CA PHE A 330 -1.32 20.76 17.95
C PHE A 330 -1.21 20.67 16.42
N TRP A 331 -1.56 21.73 15.68
CA TRP A 331 -1.33 21.84 14.25
C TRP A 331 0.13 21.54 13.89
N LEU A 332 1.08 22.24 14.52
CA LEU A 332 2.51 22.08 14.28
C LEU A 332 3.02 20.66 14.60
N ALA A 333 2.46 19.99 15.60
CA ALA A 333 2.77 18.61 15.93
C ALA A 333 2.07 17.59 15.01
N ALA A 334 0.89 17.92 14.47
CA ALA A 334 0.13 17.05 13.56
C ALA A 334 0.75 16.99 12.16
N LEU A 335 1.37 18.07 11.66
CA LEU A 335 2.03 18.10 10.34
C LEU A 335 3.07 16.97 10.13
N PRO A 336 4.10 16.78 11.00
CA PRO A 336 5.06 15.69 10.82
C PRO A 336 4.45 14.31 11.03
N ILE A 337 3.38 14.17 11.82
CA ILE A 337 2.67 12.90 12.02
C ILE A 337 1.87 12.53 10.78
N GLY A 338 1.14 13.49 10.19
CA GLY A 338 0.42 13.29 8.93
C GLY A 338 1.36 12.98 7.77
N LEU A 339 2.51 13.67 7.70
CA LEU A 339 3.56 13.39 6.71
C LEU A 339 4.18 11.99 6.92
N LEU A 340 4.41 11.57 8.18
CA LEU A 340 4.85 10.21 8.47
C LEU A 340 3.82 9.18 8.02
N VAL A 341 2.53 9.35 8.35
CA VAL A 341 1.45 8.44 7.91
C VAL A 341 1.36 8.38 6.38
N PHE A 342 1.50 9.52 5.68
CA PHE A 342 1.55 9.57 4.22
C PHE A 342 2.68 8.71 3.62
N PHE A 343 3.87 8.69 4.24
CA PHE A 343 4.96 7.81 3.82
C PHE A 343 4.78 6.35 4.27
N LEU A 344 4.20 6.11 5.45
CA LEU A 344 3.95 4.75 5.96
C LEU A 344 2.82 4.04 5.21
N ASN A 345 1.87 4.78 4.60
CA ASN A 345 0.75 4.17 3.90
C ASN A 345 1.18 3.21 2.78
N PRO A 346 1.90 3.66 1.73
CA PRO A 346 2.34 2.78 0.65
C PRO A 346 3.38 1.72 1.08
N LEU A 347 4.12 1.95 2.16
CA LEU A 347 5.24 1.10 2.56
C LEU A 347 4.87 0.03 3.60
N ILE A 348 3.90 0.30 4.47
CA ILE A 348 3.52 -0.58 5.59
C ILE A 348 2.01 -0.83 5.63
N ILE A 349 1.17 0.17 5.40
CA ILE A 349 -0.29 0.01 5.52
C ILE A 349 -0.83 -0.82 4.34
N ASP A 350 -0.66 -0.37 3.09
CA ASP A 350 -1.23 -1.07 1.93
C ASP A 350 -0.81 -2.56 1.83
N PRO A 351 0.46 -2.95 2.12
CA PRO A 351 0.86 -4.37 2.16
C PRO A 351 0.19 -5.23 3.25
N LEU A 352 -0.41 -4.64 4.29
CA LEU A 352 -1.26 -5.38 5.25
C LEU A 352 -2.65 -5.72 4.66
N PHE A 353 -3.01 -5.10 3.53
CA PHE A 353 -4.29 -5.29 2.84
C PHE A 353 -4.14 -6.00 1.51
N HIS A 354 -3.10 -5.71 0.73
CA HIS A 354 -2.96 -6.18 -0.66
C HIS A 354 -1.61 -6.83 -0.95
N LYS A 355 -1.62 -7.81 -1.86
CA LYS A 355 -0.40 -8.42 -2.40
C LYS A 355 0.20 -7.52 -3.47
N PHE A 356 1.50 -7.27 -3.38
CA PHE A 356 2.29 -6.56 -4.38
C PHE A 356 3.32 -7.51 -4.99
N GLU A 357 3.51 -7.44 -6.31
CA GLU A 357 4.55 -8.16 -7.05
C GLU A 357 5.18 -7.22 -8.11
N PRO A 358 6.43 -7.41 -8.56
CA PRO A 358 7.01 -6.59 -9.63
C PRO A 358 6.20 -6.70 -10.94
N LEU A 359 5.84 -5.58 -11.55
CA LEU A 359 4.99 -5.54 -12.74
C LEU A 359 5.62 -6.29 -13.92
N ALA A 360 6.94 -6.19 -14.09
CA ALA A 360 7.70 -6.91 -15.11
C ALA A 360 7.55 -8.45 -15.05
N LYS A 361 7.18 -9.02 -13.89
CA LYS A 361 6.91 -10.46 -13.73
C LYS A 361 5.47 -10.86 -14.12
N LYS A 362 4.61 -9.89 -14.42
CA LYS A 362 3.21 -10.09 -14.84
C LYS A 362 2.98 -9.62 -16.27
N ASP A 363 3.52 -8.45 -16.63
CA ASP A 363 3.41 -7.82 -17.93
C ASP A 363 4.64 -6.96 -18.23
N ALA A 364 5.65 -7.55 -18.87
CA ALA A 364 6.86 -6.84 -19.28
C ALA A 364 6.62 -5.80 -20.40
N PRO A 365 5.81 -6.08 -21.46
CA PRO A 365 5.45 -5.07 -22.46
C PRO A 365 4.77 -3.82 -21.89
N LEU A 366 3.83 -3.97 -20.94
CA LEU A 366 3.24 -2.84 -20.23
C LEU A 366 4.27 -2.09 -19.39
N THR A 367 5.16 -2.81 -18.69
CA THR A 367 6.22 -2.19 -17.87
C THR A 367 7.13 -1.31 -18.73
N ALA A 368 7.61 -1.80 -19.89
CA ALA A 368 8.42 -1.02 -20.82
C ALA A 368 7.66 0.18 -21.42
N SER A 369 6.35 0.03 -21.66
CA SER A 369 5.50 1.12 -22.17
C SER A 369 5.27 2.23 -21.15
N LEU A 370 5.13 1.85 -19.86
CA LEU A 370 5.08 2.81 -18.75
C LEU A 370 6.44 3.47 -18.51
N GLU A 371 7.54 2.72 -18.66
CA GLU A 371 8.90 3.28 -18.58
C GLU A 371 9.15 4.34 -19.65
N ALA A 372 8.76 4.10 -20.91
CA ALA A 372 8.85 5.11 -21.97
C ALA A 372 8.04 6.39 -21.67
N MET A 373 6.88 6.26 -21.03
CA MET A 373 6.07 7.39 -20.56
C MET A 373 6.76 8.14 -19.40
N VAL A 374 7.32 7.42 -18.42
CA VAL A 374 8.10 7.99 -17.30
C VAL A 374 9.32 8.77 -17.81
N GLN A 375 10.07 8.20 -18.76
CA GLN A 375 11.23 8.86 -19.38
C GLN A 375 10.80 10.13 -20.12
N ARG A 376 9.70 10.09 -20.88
CA ARG A 376 9.14 11.28 -21.57
C ARG A 376 8.58 12.34 -20.61
N ALA A 377 8.14 11.94 -19.42
CA ALA A 377 7.75 12.88 -18.36
C ALA A 377 8.94 13.62 -17.73
N GLY A 378 10.19 13.29 -18.10
CA GLY A 378 11.40 13.83 -17.48
C GLY A 378 11.68 13.24 -16.09
N GLU A 379 11.10 12.08 -15.79
CA GLU A 379 11.12 11.44 -14.48
C GLU A 379 11.89 10.11 -14.50
N ASN A 380 12.26 9.61 -13.32
CA ASN A 380 12.96 8.34 -13.18
C ASN A 380 12.25 7.43 -12.17
N ILE A 381 11.49 6.48 -12.71
CA ILE A 381 10.89 5.35 -12.00
C ILE A 381 11.26 4.09 -12.80
N PRO A 382 12.30 3.34 -12.41
CA PRO A 382 12.77 2.19 -13.19
C PRO A 382 11.81 0.98 -13.01
N PRO A 383 11.90 -0.06 -13.87
CA PRO A 383 11.00 -1.22 -13.86
C PRO A 383 10.82 -1.93 -12.51
N GLU A 384 11.86 -1.97 -11.66
CA GLU A 384 11.82 -2.57 -10.31
C GLU A 384 10.99 -1.74 -9.32
N ARG A 385 10.65 -0.51 -9.69
CA ARG A 385 9.74 0.40 -8.99
C ARG A 385 8.33 0.40 -9.61
N MET A 386 8.03 -0.51 -10.52
CA MET A 386 6.67 -0.73 -11.03
C MET A 386 6.09 -2.01 -10.45
N PHE A 387 4.89 -1.92 -9.87
CA PHE A 387 4.26 -3.01 -9.13
C PHE A 387 2.89 -3.36 -9.68
N TRP A 388 2.64 -4.66 -9.81
CA TRP A 388 1.31 -5.23 -9.89
C TRP A 388 0.71 -5.32 -8.48
N MET A 389 -0.57 -4.99 -8.34
CA MET A 389 -1.31 -5.16 -7.08
C MET A 389 -2.54 -6.06 -7.27
N GLY A 390 -2.70 -7.05 -6.39
CA GLY A 390 -3.89 -7.89 -6.34
C GLY A 390 -5.07 -7.15 -5.70
N ALA A 391 -6.01 -6.70 -6.52
CA ALA A 391 -7.25 -6.04 -6.13
C ALA A 391 -8.50 -6.91 -6.38
N ALA A 392 -8.45 -7.83 -7.35
CA ALA A 392 -9.58 -8.64 -7.81
C ALA A 392 -10.25 -9.52 -6.73
N GLU A 393 -9.53 -9.79 -5.62
CA GLU A 393 -10.06 -10.48 -4.45
C GLU A 393 -11.17 -9.68 -3.72
N LYS A 394 -11.17 -8.35 -3.83
CA LYS A 394 -12.00 -7.45 -2.99
C LYS A 394 -12.89 -6.48 -3.75
N THR A 395 -12.43 -6.00 -4.90
CA THR A 395 -13.11 -5.08 -5.82
C THR A 395 -12.81 -5.54 -7.24
N THR A 396 -13.51 -5.06 -8.28
CA THR A 396 -12.82 -4.90 -9.58
C THR A 396 -12.95 -3.49 -10.13
N ALA A 397 -12.70 -2.50 -9.26
CA ALA A 397 -12.37 -1.16 -9.68
C ALA A 397 -11.12 -1.17 -10.56
N LEU A 398 -11.01 -0.19 -11.42
CA LEU A 398 -9.79 0.04 -12.19
C LEU A 398 -9.09 1.24 -11.56
N ASN A 399 -7.81 1.06 -11.27
CA ASN A 399 -6.94 2.05 -10.68
C ASN A 399 -5.49 1.71 -11.03
N ALA A 400 -4.69 2.72 -11.29
CA ALA A 400 -3.25 2.69 -11.20
C ALA A 400 -2.82 4.01 -10.56
N TYR A 401 -1.81 3.99 -9.70
CA TYR A 401 -1.37 5.17 -8.97
C TYR A 401 0.15 5.33 -8.92
N VAL A 402 0.63 6.56 -8.90
CA VAL A 402 2.03 6.88 -8.58
C VAL A 402 2.12 7.26 -7.10
N THR A 403 3.12 6.77 -6.37
CA THR A 403 3.33 7.13 -4.95
C THR A 403 4.81 7.19 -4.56
N GLY A 404 5.14 7.86 -3.46
CA GLY A 404 6.51 8.10 -2.98
C GLY A 404 7.07 9.49 -3.34
N PHE A 405 8.34 9.74 -3.04
CA PHE A 405 9.00 11.05 -3.23
C PHE A 405 10.46 10.91 -3.69
N GLY A 406 10.91 11.76 -4.64
CA GLY A 406 12.24 11.65 -5.24
C GLY A 406 12.49 10.24 -5.81
N ALA A 407 13.66 9.66 -5.55
CA ALA A 407 14.00 8.29 -5.95
C ALA A 407 13.13 7.19 -5.29
N SER A 408 12.31 7.52 -4.29
CA SER A 408 11.35 6.56 -3.69
C SER A 408 10.01 6.49 -4.42
N LYS A 409 9.84 7.17 -5.57
CA LYS A 409 8.66 7.02 -6.43
C LYS A 409 8.46 5.54 -6.85
N ARG A 410 7.22 5.16 -7.11
CA ARG A 410 6.81 3.87 -7.68
C ARG A 410 5.50 4.01 -8.44
N ILE A 411 5.31 3.20 -9.48
CA ILE A 411 4.00 3.00 -10.14
C ILE A 411 3.37 1.74 -9.54
N VAL A 412 2.06 1.77 -9.29
CA VAL A 412 1.27 0.59 -8.94
C VAL A 412 0.11 0.46 -9.92
N VAL A 413 -0.04 -0.69 -10.59
CA VAL A 413 -1.16 -1.00 -11.50
C VAL A 413 -1.93 -2.19 -10.93
N TRP A 414 -3.26 -2.09 -10.85
CA TRP A 414 -4.08 -3.17 -10.32
C TRP A 414 -4.30 -4.27 -11.38
N ASP A 415 -4.38 -5.52 -10.92
CA ASP A 415 -4.72 -6.70 -11.73
C ASP A 415 -6.03 -6.53 -12.51
N THR A 416 -7.01 -5.88 -11.90
CA THR A 416 -8.31 -5.53 -12.45
C THR A 416 -8.20 -4.54 -13.62
N THR A 417 -7.32 -3.55 -13.52
CA THR A 417 -7.00 -2.57 -14.58
C THR A 417 -6.40 -3.28 -15.79
N ILE A 418 -5.41 -4.15 -15.57
CA ILE A 418 -4.76 -4.94 -16.62
C ILE A 418 -5.76 -5.91 -17.30
N ALA A 419 -6.73 -6.44 -16.54
CA ALA A 419 -7.80 -7.28 -17.07
C ALA A 419 -8.93 -6.53 -17.81
N LYS A 420 -8.85 -5.19 -17.95
CA LYS A 420 -9.91 -4.36 -18.55
C LYS A 420 -9.45 -3.28 -19.51
N MET A 421 -8.21 -2.84 -19.44
CA MET A 421 -7.64 -1.79 -20.28
C MET A 421 -6.48 -2.35 -21.11
N ASN A 422 -6.31 -1.83 -22.33
CA ASN A 422 -5.14 -2.12 -23.16
C ASN A 422 -3.95 -1.22 -22.81
N THR A 423 -2.75 -1.53 -23.32
CA THR A 423 -1.52 -0.79 -23.00
C THR A 423 -1.63 0.72 -23.23
N PRO A 424 -2.14 1.25 -24.38
CA PRO A 424 -2.40 2.67 -24.53
C PRO A 424 -3.30 3.30 -23.44
N GLN A 425 -4.37 2.62 -23.04
CA GLN A 425 -5.29 3.09 -22.00
C GLN A 425 -4.63 3.13 -20.61
N ILE A 426 -3.83 2.10 -20.25
CA ILE A 426 -3.09 2.07 -18.98
C ILE A 426 -1.94 3.10 -18.98
N VAL A 427 -1.27 3.29 -20.11
CA VAL A 427 -0.23 4.33 -20.27
C VAL A 427 -0.84 5.74 -20.16
N PHE A 428 -2.09 5.95 -20.62
CA PHE A 428 -2.83 7.18 -20.35
C PHE A 428 -3.11 7.38 -18.85
N VAL A 429 -3.56 6.36 -18.11
CA VAL A 429 -3.73 6.46 -16.64
C VAL A 429 -2.39 6.76 -15.96
N GLY A 430 -1.32 6.08 -16.34
CA GLY A 430 0.04 6.37 -15.85
C GLY A 430 0.49 7.81 -16.15
N GLY A 431 0.11 8.35 -17.31
CA GLY A 431 0.35 9.75 -17.67
C GLY A 431 -0.42 10.74 -16.81
N HIS A 432 -1.70 10.46 -16.52
CA HIS A 432 -2.52 11.27 -15.60
C HIS A 432 -1.89 11.31 -14.19
N GLU A 433 -1.55 10.14 -13.64
CA GLU A 433 -0.87 10.02 -12.35
C GLU A 433 0.49 10.74 -12.32
N MET A 434 1.23 10.69 -13.43
CA MET A 434 2.49 11.42 -13.57
C MET A 434 2.29 12.94 -13.63
N GLY A 435 1.17 13.41 -14.18
CA GLY A 435 0.78 14.82 -14.16
C GLY A 435 0.71 15.38 -12.73
N HIS A 436 0.13 14.63 -11.79
CA HIS A 436 0.10 15.01 -10.36
C HIS A 436 1.49 15.14 -9.72
N TYR A 437 2.48 14.42 -10.25
CA TYR A 437 3.88 14.52 -9.84
C TYR A 437 4.60 15.70 -10.47
N VAL A 438 4.62 15.78 -11.80
CA VAL A 438 5.38 16.78 -12.57
C VAL A 438 4.82 18.18 -12.36
N LEU A 439 3.49 18.33 -12.32
CA LEU A 439 2.81 19.59 -12.00
C LEU A 439 2.78 19.88 -10.49
N ARG A 440 3.43 19.04 -9.66
CA ARG A 440 3.62 19.21 -8.21
C ARG A 440 2.31 19.29 -7.40
N HIS A 441 1.25 18.61 -7.84
CA HIS A 441 -0.05 18.59 -7.16
C HIS A 441 0.06 18.04 -5.73
N ILE A 442 0.91 17.05 -5.48
CA ILE A 442 1.13 16.48 -4.13
C ILE A 442 1.65 17.53 -3.12
N PRO A 443 2.82 18.19 -3.30
CA PRO A 443 3.28 19.20 -2.34
C PRO A 443 2.40 20.45 -2.31
N LYS A 444 1.74 20.84 -3.42
CA LYS A 444 0.70 21.88 -3.41
C LYS A 444 -0.47 21.49 -2.49
N GLY A 445 -0.98 20.26 -2.62
CA GLY A 445 -2.07 19.70 -1.82
C GLY A 445 -1.72 19.52 -0.35
N LEU A 446 -0.49 19.10 -0.04
CA LEU A 446 0.02 19.04 1.35
C LEU A 446 0.07 20.45 1.98
N ALA A 447 0.52 21.47 1.23
CA ALA A 447 0.54 22.86 1.71
C ALA A 447 -0.88 23.43 1.89
N PHE A 448 -1.79 23.15 0.95
CA PHE A 448 -3.21 23.52 1.05
C PHE A 448 -3.88 22.86 2.26
N GLY A 449 -3.72 21.56 2.44
CA GLY A 449 -4.22 20.82 3.60
C GLY A 449 -3.64 21.33 4.93
N ALA A 450 -2.35 21.66 4.97
CA ALA A 450 -1.73 22.26 6.14
C ALA A 450 -2.35 23.63 6.49
N ALA A 451 -2.57 24.51 5.50
CA ALA A 451 -3.22 25.79 5.71
C ALA A 451 -4.70 25.65 6.11
N PHE A 452 -5.41 24.68 5.55
CA PHE A 452 -6.81 24.37 5.87
C PHE A 452 -6.96 23.86 7.31
N LEU A 453 -6.08 22.93 7.74
CA LEU A 453 -6.01 22.45 9.12
C LEU A 453 -5.68 23.57 10.12
N PHE A 454 -4.81 24.53 9.76
CA PHE A 454 -4.52 25.70 10.59
C PHE A 454 -5.80 26.51 10.87
N VAL A 455 -6.57 26.82 9.82
CA VAL A 455 -7.86 27.53 9.93
C VAL A 455 -8.86 26.72 10.75
N PHE A 456 -8.93 25.40 10.56
CA PHE A 456 -9.89 24.55 11.25
C PHE A 456 -9.60 24.39 12.75
N PHE A 457 -8.36 24.14 13.15
CA PHE A 457 -8.02 24.11 14.57
C PHE A 457 -8.20 25.49 15.22
N TYR A 458 -7.98 26.58 14.49
CA TYR A 458 -8.32 27.93 14.96
C TYR A 458 -9.83 28.14 15.15
N LEU A 459 -10.68 27.73 14.18
CA LEU A 459 -12.14 27.79 14.30
C LEU A 459 -12.65 26.92 15.46
N GLY A 460 -12.12 25.71 15.63
CA GLY A 460 -12.40 24.83 16.77
C GLY A 460 -12.03 25.49 18.10
N PHE A 461 -10.83 26.08 18.20
CA PHE A 461 -10.40 26.85 19.38
C PHE A 461 -11.31 28.05 19.67
N ARG A 462 -11.77 28.76 18.65
CA ARG A 462 -12.67 29.91 18.81
C ARG A 462 -14.09 29.53 19.22
N SER A 463 -14.59 28.35 18.87
CA SER A 463 -15.97 27.93 19.13
C SER A 463 -16.15 27.01 20.35
N ILE A 464 -15.19 26.11 20.64
CA ILE A 464 -15.34 25.07 21.67
C ILE A 464 -15.64 25.64 23.07
N GLY A 465 -15.05 26.79 23.43
CA GLY A 465 -15.29 27.42 24.73
C GLY A 465 -16.76 27.80 24.94
N SER A 466 -17.37 28.48 23.97
CA SER A 466 -18.79 28.87 24.01
C SER A 466 -19.73 27.67 23.99
N VAL A 467 -19.35 26.60 23.29
CA VAL A 467 -20.11 25.35 23.18
C VAL A 467 -20.11 24.61 24.52
N LEU A 468 -18.94 24.45 25.15
CA LEU A 468 -18.86 23.83 26.48
C LEU A 468 -19.49 24.70 27.58
N ALA A 469 -19.41 26.03 27.49
CA ALA A 469 -20.11 26.93 28.41
C ALA A 469 -21.65 26.79 28.33
N ARG A 470 -22.20 26.47 27.16
CA ARG A 470 -23.66 26.33 26.96
C ARG A 470 -24.19 24.92 27.21
N TRP A 471 -23.39 23.87 26.96
CA TRP A 471 -23.85 22.47 26.99
C TRP A 471 -22.98 21.50 27.79
N GLY A 472 -21.75 21.87 28.17
CA GLY A 472 -20.76 20.97 28.80
C GLY A 472 -21.24 20.31 30.10
N GLY A 473 -21.91 21.05 30.98
CA GLY A 473 -22.49 20.50 32.22
C GLY A 473 -23.55 19.40 31.96
N ASN A 474 -24.35 19.55 30.90
CA ASN A 474 -25.33 18.54 30.48
C ASN A 474 -24.66 17.29 29.89
N TRP A 475 -23.44 17.41 29.37
CA TRP A 475 -22.61 16.31 28.86
C TRP A 475 -21.66 15.71 29.90
N GLY A 476 -21.51 16.34 31.07
CA GLY A 476 -20.52 15.92 32.08
C GLY A 476 -19.07 16.25 31.70
N VAL A 477 -18.87 17.33 30.95
CA VAL A 477 -17.55 17.83 30.51
C VAL A 477 -17.19 19.05 31.35
N HIS A 478 -16.03 19.01 32.02
CA HIS A 478 -15.62 20.06 32.97
C HIS A 478 -14.91 21.27 32.30
N GLY A 479 -14.30 21.08 31.14
CA GLY A 479 -13.51 22.11 30.46
C GLY A 479 -13.01 21.67 29.09
N VAL A 480 -12.24 22.52 28.41
CA VAL A 480 -11.64 22.17 27.10
C VAL A 480 -10.52 21.13 27.27
N ASP A 481 -9.81 21.18 28.40
CA ASP A 481 -8.70 20.30 28.77
C ASP A 481 -9.14 18.94 29.39
N ASP A 482 -10.44 18.78 29.63
CA ASP A 482 -11.08 17.51 29.98
C ASP A 482 -11.10 16.59 28.76
N TRP A 483 -10.62 15.34 28.90
CA TRP A 483 -10.70 14.32 27.86
C TRP A 483 -12.12 14.19 27.27
N ALA A 484 -13.15 14.30 28.09
CA ALA A 484 -14.55 14.16 27.67
C ALA A 484 -15.04 15.27 26.71
N SER A 485 -14.26 16.34 26.50
CA SER A 485 -14.58 17.38 25.52
C SER A 485 -14.37 16.93 24.07
N LEU A 486 -13.65 15.83 23.83
CA LEU A 486 -13.21 15.43 22.48
C LEU A 486 -14.37 15.28 21.48
N PRO A 487 -15.49 14.59 21.78
CA PRO A 487 -16.58 14.45 20.80
C PRO A 487 -17.26 15.79 20.48
N ALA A 488 -17.25 16.76 21.40
CA ALA A 488 -17.78 18.09 21.13
C ALA A 488 -16.85 18.90 20.21
N LEU A 489 -15.52 18.75 20.36
CA LEU A 489 -14.55 19.33 19.43
C LEU A 489 -14.64 18.67 18.04
N VAL A 490 -14.76 17.33 17.97
CA VAL A 490 -14.92 16.61 16.70
C VAL A 490 -16.22 17.02 16.00
N LEU A 491 -17.35 17.07 16.71
CA LEU A 491 -18.65 17.49 16.16
C LEU A 491 -18.56 18.89 15.52
N LEU A 492 -17.90 19.85 16.18
CA LEU A 492 -17.68 21.19 15.62
C LEU A 492 -16.80 21.17 14.36
N LEU A 493 -15.69 20.42 14.40
CA LEU A 493 -14.78 20.29 13.26
C LEU A 493 -15.45 19.61 12.05
N SER A 494 -16.31 18.61 12.28
CA SER A 494 -17.10 17.95 11.21
C SER A 494 -18.09 18.92 10.55
N VAL A 495 -18.72 19.82 11.31
CA VAL A 495 -19.58 20.87 10.74
C VAL A 495 -18.77 21.87 9.92
N PHE A 496 -17.60 22.31 10.39
CA PHE A 496 -16.73 23.21 9.63
C PHE A 496 -16.16 22.54 8.36
N PHE A 497 -15.83 21.25 8.43
CA PHE A 497 -15.40 20.46 7.27
C PHE A 497 -16.49 20.39 6.20
N ALA A 498 -17.73 20.02 6.57
CA ALA A 498 -18.83 19.93 5.62
C ALA A 498 -19.15 21.27 4.92
N LEU A 499 -19.03 22.40 5.62
CA LEU A 499 -19.24 23.73 5.04
C LEU A 499 -18.17 24.13 4.02
N ALA A 500 -16.93 23.67 4.18
CA ALA A 500 -15.81 24.01 3.30
C ALA A 500 -15.47 22.92 2.26
N LEU A 501 -16.13 21.75 2.33
CA LEU A 501 -15.98 20.65 1.38
C LEU A 501 -16.11 21.06 -0.11
N PRO A 502 -17.02 21.98 -0.52
CA PRO A 502 -17.08 22.43 -1.91
C PRO A 502 -15.81 23.16 -2.38
N VAL A 503 -15.07 23.81 -1.46
CA VAL A 503 -13.78 24.48 -1.76
C VAL A 503 -12.68 23.45 -1.97
N PHE A 504 -12.63 22.42 -1.11
CA PHE A 504 -11.70 21.30 -1.24
C PHE A 504 -11.93 20.55 -2.56
N ASN A 505 -13.20 20.28 -2.88
CA ASN A 505 -13.59 19.57 -4.11
C ASN A 505 -13.34 20.41 -5.37
N ALA A 506 -13.58 21.73 -5.34
CA ALA A 506 -13.21 22.62 -6.45
C ALA A 506 -11.69 22.68 -6.70
N TYR A 507 -10.89 22.67 -5.64
CA TYR A 507 -9.43 22.61 -5.71
C TYR A 507 -8.94 21.28 -6.30
N SER A 508 -9.53 20.15 -5.89
CA SER A 508 -9.27 18.82 -6.44
C SER A 508 -9.58 18.75 -7.95
N ARG A 509 -10.79 19.16 -8.36
CA ARG A 509 -11.22 19.13 -9.78
C ARG A 509 -10.33 19.96 -10.72
N HIS A 510 -9.68 21.01 -10.21
CA HIS A 510 -8.73 21.81 -10.99
C HIS A 510 -7.44 21.03 -11.31
N TYR A 511 -6.90 20.28 -10.35
CA TYR A 511 -5.71 19.45 -10.55
C TYR A 511 -6.01 18.19 -11.38
N GLU A 512 -7.20 17.61 -11.24
CA GLU A 512 -7.67 16.54 -12.13
C GLU A 512 -7.70 16.96 -13.60
N HIS A 513 -8.20 18.16 -13.90
CA HIS A 513 -8.20 18.68 -15.27
C HIS A 513 -6.79 18.93 -15.81
N GLN A 514 -5.88 19.46 -14.99
CA GLN A 514 -4.48 19.63 -15.36
C GLN A 514 -3.75 18.29 -15.57
N ALA A 515 -4.08 17.27 -14.78
CA ALA A 515 -3.56 15.91 -14.94
C ALA A 515 -4.11 15.21 -16.21
N ASP A 516 -5.39 15.42 -16.55
CA ASP A 516 -5.96 14.94 -17.83
C ASP A 516 -5.28 15.59 -19.05
N GLN A 517 -5.04 16.90 -19.00
CA GLN A 517 -4.32 17.60 -20.05
C GLN A 517 -2.88 17.07 -20.18
N TYR A 518 -2.18 16.93 -19.06
CA TYR A 518 -0.84 16.35 -19.02
C TYR A 518 -0.80 14.92 -19.59
N ALA A 519 -1.80 14.08 -19.27
CA ALA A 519 -1.92 12.73 -19.80
C ALA A 519 -2.01 12.70 -21.34
N LEU A 520 -2.82 13.59 -21.91
CA LEU A 520 -2.99 13.70 -23.37
C LEU A 520 -1.70 14.16 -24.07
N GLU A 521 -0.94 15.07 -23.47
CA GLU A 521 0.34 15.57 -23.98
C GLU A 521 1.49 14.55 -23.84
N VAL A 522 1.64 13.93 -22.67
CA VAL A 522 2.76 12.99 -22.40
C VAL A 522 2.61 11.70 -23.21
N THR A 523 1.37 11.29 -23.50
CA THR A 523 1.10 10.09 -24.30
C THR A 523 0.95 10.35 -25.80
N HIS A 524 0.96 11.62 -26.25
CA HIS A 524 0.82 11.97 -27.66
C HIS A 524 1.99 11.41 -28.50
N GLY A 525 1.75 10.41 -29.34
CA GLY A 525 2.79 9.73 -30.12
C GLY A 525 3.61 8.68 -29.36
N LEU A 526 3.37 8.49 -28.04
CA LEU A 526 3.64 7.20 -27.39
C LEU A 526 2.46 6.23 -27.58
N THR A 527 1.26 6.78 -27.77
CA THR A 527 0.03 6.07 -28.12
C THR A 527 -0.44 6.50 -29.52
N PRO A 528 -1.17 5.65 -30.27
CA PRO A 528 -1.59 5.96 -31.64
C PRO A 528 -2.57 7.16 -31.74
N ASP A 529 -3.40 7.35 -30.72
CA ASP A 529 -4.35 8.46 -30.57
C ASP A 529 -4.58 8.65 -29.06
N SER A 530 -3.94 9.65 -28.45
CA SER A 530 -4.03 9.88 -27.01
C SER A 530 -5.42 10.37 -26.57
N GLY A 531 -6.14 11.07 -27.45
CA GLY A 531 -7.51 11.51 -27.22
C GLY A 531 -8.50 10.34 -27.15
N GLN A 532 -8.40 9.39 -28.08
CA GLN A 532 -9.18 8.14 -28.02
C GLN A 532 -8.72 7.24 -26.88
N ALA A 533 -7.43 7.15 -26.57
CA ALA A 533 -6.96 6.37 -25.43
C ALA A 533 -7.58 6.89 -24.12
N GLY A 534 -7.54 8.20 -23.87
CA GLY A 534 -8.16 8.82 -22.70
C GLY A 534 -9.68 8.69 -22.68
N ALA A 535 -10.35 8.94 -23.81
CA ALA A 535 -11.81 8.79 -23.92
C ALA A 535 -12.27 7.34 -23.67
N GLN A 536 -11.52 6.34 -24.14
CA GLN A 536 -11.78 4.93 -23.88
C GLN A 536 -11.49 4.55 -22.42
N THR A 537 -10.37 5.03 -21.83
CA THR A 537 -10.07 4.85 -20.41
C THR A 537 -11.23 5.35 -19.54
N PHE A 538 -11.76 6.55 -19.80
CA PHE A 538 -12.89 7.09 -19.04
C PHE A 538 -14.23 6.40 -19.35
N GLN A 539 -14.45 5.90 -20.57
CA GLN A 539 -15.62 5.08 -20.91
C GLN A 539 -15.62 3.77 -20.09
N ILE A 540 -14.49 3.06 -20.07
CA ILE A 540 -14.31 1.80 -19.31
C ILE A 540 -14.41 2.05 -17.80
N LEU A 541 -13.81 3.13 -17.28
CA LEU A 541 -13.98 3.55 -15.89
C LEU A 541 -15.45 3.87 -15.57
N GLY A 542 -16.16 4.55 -16.46
CA GLY A 542 -17.57 4.88 -16.26
C GLY A 542 -18.46 3.64 -16.19
N GLU A 543 -18.25 2.68 -17.10
CA GLU A 543 -18.93 1.37 -17.11
C GLU A 543 -18.69 0.58 -15.81
N VAL A 544 -17.41 0.43 -15.41
CA VAL A 544 -17.02 -0.37 -14.24
C VAL A 544 -17.40 0.30 -12.92
N ASN A 545 -17.35 1.63 -12.85
CA ASN A 545 -17.67 2.41 -11.65
C ASN A 545 -19.17 2.75 -11.53
N LEU A 546 -19.95 2.42 -12.56
CA LEU A 546 -21.35 2.81 -12.76
C LEU A 546 -21.53 4.33 -12.54
N SER A 547 -20.71 5.11 -13.25
CA SER A 547 -20.73 6.57 -13.19
C SER A 547 -21.95 7.12 -13.91
N ASP A 548 -22.64 8.07 -13.27
CA ASP A 548 -23.86 8.70 -13.80
C ASP A 548 -23.55 9.45 -15.11
N PRO A 549 -24.26 9.17 -16.23
CA PRO A 549 -24.14 9.96 -17.45
C PRO A 549 -24.79 11.35 -17.36
N GLU A 550 -25.71 11.55 -16.42
CA GLU A 550 -26.44 12.80 -16.20
C GLU A 550 -26.40 13.21 -14.71
N PRO A 551 -25.19 13.45 -14.15
CA PRO A 551 -25.02 13.68 -12.72
C PRO A 551 -25.68 14.99 -12.28
N ASN A 552 -26.33 14.97 -11.11
CA ASN A 552 -26.97 16.16 -10.55
C ASN A 552 -25.92 17.27 -10.29
N PRO A 553 -26.05 18.48 -10.88
CA PRO A 553 -25.09 19.58 -10.69
C PRO A 553 -24.84 19.96 -9.22
N VAL A 554 -25.85 19.80 -8.34
CA VAL A 554 -25.70 20.03 -6.89
C VAL A 554 -24.80 18.97 -6.25
N ALA A 555 -24.90 17.71 -6.70
CA ALA A 555 -24.01 16.63 -6.25
C ALA A 555 -22.58 16.85 -6.76
N VAL A 556 -22.41 17.30 -8.01
CA VAL A 556 -21.10 17.65 -8.58
C VAL A 556 -20.47 18.81 -7.80
N PHE A 557 -21.21 19.89 -7.58
CA PHE A 557 -20.71 21.05 -6.83
C PHE A 557 -20.26 20.69 -5.41
N LEU A 558 -21.12 19.99 -4.65
CA LEU A 558 -20.88 19.68 -3.24
C LEU A 558 -19.85 18.56 -3.02
N TYR A 559 -19.92 17.47 -3.79
CA TYR A 559 -19.33 16.18 -3.41
C TYR A 559 -18.34 15.56 -4.41
N TYR A 560 -18.27 16.03 -5.66
CA TYR A 560 -17.36 15.43 -6.64
C TYR A 560 -15.96 16.05 -6.51
N ASP A 561 -15.00 15.27 -6.09
CA ASP A 561 -13.56 15.56 -6.08
C ASP A 561 -12.94 15.51 -7.50
N HIS A 562 -13.56 14.79 -8.44
CA HIS A 562 -13.16 14.69 -9.85
C HIS A 562 -14.20 15.35 -10.79
N PRO A 563 -13.81 15.88 -11.97
CA PRO A 563 -14.77 16.26 -13.02
C PRO A 563 -15.60 15.04 -13.46
N ALA A 564 -16.81 15.25 -13.98
CA ALA A 564 -17.66 14.12 -14.34
C ALA A 564 -17.13 13.38 -15.57
N ILE A 565 -17.37 12.06 -15.66
CA ILE A 565 -16.92 11.22 -16.78
C ILE A 565 -17.37 11.76 -18.16
N PRO A 566 -18.60 12.28 -18.37
CA PRO A 566 -18.97 12.97 -19.61
C PRO A 566 -18.02 14.12 -19.97
N ASP A 567 -17.66 14.96 -18.99
CA ASP A 567 -16.82 16.16 -19.19
C ASP A 567 -15.38 15.74 -19.54
N ARG A 568 -14.83 14.74 -18.83
CA ARG A 568 -13.47 14.20 -19.08
C ARG A 568 -13.36 13.56 -20.46
N ILE A 569 -14.37 12.77 -20.87
CA ILE A 569 -14.44 12.21 -22.23
C ILE A 569 -14.53 13.32 -23.27
N GLN A 570 -15.42 14.31 -23.07
CA GLN A 570 -15.56 15.43 -24.00
C GLN A 570 -14.27 16.24 -24.14
N PHE A 571 -13.52 16.42 -23.04
CA PHE A 571 -12.20 17.04 -23.04
C PHE A 571 -11.18 16.21 -23.84
N CYS A 572 -11.02 14.91 -23.56
CA CYS A 572 -10.10 14.05 -24.32
C CYS A 572 -10.42 13.99 -25.83
N LEU A 573 -11.68 14.17 -26.21
CA LEU A 573 -12.13 14.21 -27.62
C LEU A 573 -11.99 15.58 -28.31
N THR A 574 -11.64 16.64 -27.58
CA THR A 574 -11.54 18.02 -28.13
C THR A 574 -10.22 18.73 -27.82
N TYR A 575 -9.43 18.23 -26.88
CA TYR A 575 -8.08 18.70 -26.61
C TYR A 575 -7.10 18.20 -27.67
N ASP A 576 -6.93 19.04 -28.68
CA ASP A 576 -6.01 18.86 -29.79
C ASP A 576 -5.33 20.21 -30.10
N PRO A 577 -4.18 20.52 -29.47
CA PRO A 577 -3.36 21.68 -29.81
C PRO A 577 -2.52 21.44 -31.08
N TRP A 578 -2.10 20.19 -31.33
CA TRP A 578 -1.15 19.86 -32.40
C TRP A 578 -1.73 20.05 -33.81
N SER A 579 -3.01 19.73 -34.06
CA SER A 579 -3.65 20.03 -35.36
C SER A 579 -3.86 21.54 -35.59
N LYS A 580 -3.79 22.34 -34.54
CA LYS A 580 -3.82 23.82 -34.58
C LYS A 580 -2.41 24.42 -34.70
N GLY A 581 -1.36 23.60 -34.79
CA GLY A 581 0.04 24.04 -34.77
C GLY A 581 0.49 24.65 -33.44
N GLN A 582 -0.27 24.42 -32.35
CA GLN A 582 0.04 24.92 -31.02
C GLN A 582 0.92 23.91 -30.26
N PRO A 583 1.94 24.36 -29.53
CA PRO A 583 2.73 23.47 -28.70
C PRO A 583 1.90 22.98 -27.49
N PRO A 584 2.22 21.80 -26.93
CA PRO A 584 1.74 21.38 -25.61
C PRO A 584 2.12 22.39 -24.50
N GLU A 585 1.29 22.48 -23.47
CA GLU A 585 1.47 23.44 -22.38
C GLU A 585 2.51 22.97 -21.36
N PHE A 586 2.47 21.68 -21.03
CA PHE A 586 3.24 21.07 -19.93
C PHE A 586 4.38 20.18 -20.40
N VAL A 587 4.20 19.38 -21.47
CA VAL A 587 5.20 18.41 -21.96
C VAL A 587 5.92 18.94 -23.20
N LYS A 588 7.07 19.58 -23.01
CA LYS A 588 7.80 20.35 -24.04
C LYS A 588 8.98 19.59 -24.64
#